data_AF-A0A0P4R994-F1
#
_entry.id   AF-A0A0P4R994-F1
#
_cell.length_a   1.000
_cell.length_b   1.000
_cell.length_c   1.000
_cell.angle_alpha   90.00
_cell.angle_beta   90.00
_cell.angle_gamma   90.00
#
_symmetry.space_group_name_H-M   'P 1'
#
loop_
_entity.id
_entity.type
_entity.pdbx_description
1 polymer ?
#
loop_
_entity_poly.entity_id
_entity_poly.type
_entity_poly.pdbx_seq_one_letter_code
_entity_poly.pdbx_strand_id
1 'polypeptide(L)'
;MARRATYTRDLLARTAAASTSLVDMMRRLDAPLGSGPRRYLRERLQHHGIDTGHFVDEPLPRRQHRSYTKALLTEAASQSHSIREMLEYMEVPPYDSAYTHLRRKLDQFGIDTSHFTRHRHGSSLPPRGELERAVAASQSLAGVLACLALTDNGTSRRAVKRGIEAYGLSTKHFTGQGHRRGLPPPNRRSADHILRQREPGSRRERTTLLRRALDEKKVPRRCTECGLGDTWQGKRLVLEIDHINGDRLDNRLENLRYLCPSCHSQTRTFSCRSAHPAIPAQLRARAQ
;
A
#
# COMPACT_ATOMS: atom_id res chain seq x y z
N MET A 1 3.49 -3.01 -2.28
CA MET A 1 3.91 -3.04 -3.69
C MET A 1 3.89 -4.49 -4.15
N ALA A 2 3.00 -4.85 -5.06
CA ALA A 2 2.94 -6.21 -5.61
C ALA A 2 4.29 -6.51 -6.27
N ARG A 3 5.01 -7.53 -5.79
CA ARG A 3 6.22 -8.03 -6.46
C ARG A 3 5.85 -8.31 -7.91
N ARG A 4 6.41 -7.55 -8.86
CA ARG A 4 6.31 -7.87 -10.29
C ARG A 4 6.72 -9.34 -10.45
N ALA A 5 5.86 -10.16 -11.02
CA ALA A 5 6.20 -11.54 -11.29
C ALA A 5 7.38 -11.54 -12.27
N THR A 6 8.52 -12.11 -11.86
CA THR A 6 9.74 -12.19 -12.68
C THR A 6 9.51 -12.90 -14.02
N TYR A 7 8.55 -13.82 -14.07
CA TYR A 7 8.21 -14.60 -15.25
C TYR A 7 6.72 -14.47 -15.56
N THR A 8 6.37 -14.30 -16.83
CA THR A 8 4.99 -14.30 -17.31
C THR A 8 4.45 -15.72 -17.43
N ARG A 9 3.12 -15.88 -17.38
CA ARG A 9 2.47 -17.19 -17.54
C ARG A 9 2.88 -17.89 -18.83
N ASP A 10 2.88 -17.16 -19.95
CA ASP A 10 3.18 -17.74 -21.26
C ASP A 10 4.63 -18.23 -21.38
N LEU A 11 5.56 -17.48 -20.77
CA LEU A 11 6.96 -17.90 -20.69
C LEU A 11 7.08 -19.19 -19.88
N LEU A 12 6.46 -19.25 -18.69
CA LEU A 12 6.49 -20.45 -17.85
C LEU A 12 5.85 -21.66 -18.54
N ALA A 13 4.74 -21.48 -19.26
CA ALA A 13 4.05 -22.57 -19.94
C ALA A 13 4.89 -23.16 -21.09
N ARG A 14 5.48 -22.31 -21.95
CA ARG A 14 6.36 -22.76 -23.04
C ARG A 14 7.61 -23.45 -22.50
N THR A 15 8.25 -22.86 -21.48
CA THR A 15 9.47 -23.45 -20.92
C THR A 15 9.16 -24.75 -20.18
N ALA A 16 8.03 -24.86 -19.48
CA ALA A 16 7.64 -26.09 -18.80
C ALA A 16 7.40 -27.24 -19.80
N ALA A 17 6.73 -26.98 -20.93
CA ALA A 17 6.52 -27.99 -21.98
C ALA A 17 7.85 -28.50 -22.57
N ALA A 18 8.88 -27.64 -22.64
CA ALA A 18 10.20 -28.00 -23.16
C ALA A 18 11.17 -28.55 -22.09
N SER A 19 10.79 -28.55 -20.82
CA SER A 19 11.66 -28.97 -19.72
C SER A 19 11.31 -30.38 -19.23
N THR A 20 12.31 -31.13 -18.80
CA THR A 20 12.11 -32.48 -18.23
C THR A 20 12.13 -32.49 -16.70
N SER A 21 12.60 -31.42 -16.06
CA SER A 21 12.63 -31.27 -14.60
C SER A 21 12.55 -29.79 -14.21
N LEU A 22 12.29 -29.51 -12.93
CA LEU A 22 12.40 -28.14 -12.41
C LEU A 22 13.82 -27.56 -12.54
N VAL A 23 14.85 -28.40 -12.45
CA VAL A 23 16.25 -27.97 -12.55
C VAL A 23 16.61 -27.64 -14.00
N ASP A 24 16.17 -28.45 -14.96
CA ASP A 24 16.29 -28.15 -16.39
C ASP A 24 15.57 -26.85 -16.77
N MET A 25 14.34 -26.68 -16.25
CA MET A 25 13.59 -25.45 -16.44
C MET A 25 14.33 -24.23 -15.90
N MET A 26 14.99 -24.35 -14.74
CA MET A 26 15.81 -23.29 -14.17
C MET A 26 17.01 -22.93 -15.07
N ARG A 27 17.69 -23.93 -15.66
CA ARG A 27 18.77 -23.68 -16.63
C ARG A 27 18.25 -22.92 -17.85
N ARG A 28 17.10 -23.34 -18.40
CA ARG A 28 16.48 -22.70 -19.58
C ARG A 28 15.99 -21.28 -19.34
N LEU A 29 15.65 -20.95 -18.09
CA LEU A 29 15.25 -19.59 -17.67
C LEU A 29 16.43 -18.73 -17.20
N ASP A 30 17.66 -19.25 -17.28
CA ASP A 30 18.86 -18.63 -16.71
C ASP A 30 18.66 -18.24 -15.21
N ALA A 31 17.94 -19.09 -14.49
CA ALA A 31 17.62 -18.90 -13.09
C ALA A 31 18.70 -19.53 -12.20
N PRO A 32 19.11 -18.89 -11.09
CA PRO A 32 20.11 -19.46 -10.19
C PRO A 32 19.67 -20.83 -9.64
N LEU A 33 20.56 -21.83 -9.71
CA LEU A 33 20.34 -23.20 -9.22
C LEU A 33 20.32 -23.27 -7.68
N GLY A 34 19.24 -22.80 -7.08
CA GLY A 34 19.04 -22.76 -5.63
C GLY A 34 17.63 -23.11 -5.18
N SER A 35 17.49 -23.42 -3.89
CA SER A 35 16.20 -23.79 -3.28
C SER A 35 15.16 -22.66 -3.34
N GLY A 36 15.60 -21.40 -3.25
CA GLY A 36 14.75 -20.22 -3.35
C GLY A 36 14.08 -20.09 -4.72
N PRO A 37 14.87 -19.93 -5.81
CA PRO A 37 14.33 -19.90 -7.17
C PRO A 37 13.52 -21.15 -7.55
N ARG A 38 13.96 -22.36 -7.16
CA ARG A 38 13.20 -23.61 -7.38
C ARG A 38 11.81 -23.57 -6.74
N ARG A 39 11.73 -23.13 -5.48
CA ARG A 39 10.45 -22.96 -4.76
C ARG A 39 9.58 -21.91 -5.43
N TYR A 40 10.13 -20.75 -5.79
CA TYR A 40 9.39 -19.67 -6.45
C TYR A 40 8.79 -20.14 -7.78
N LEU A 41 9.56 -20.83 -8.62
CA LEU A 41 9.07 -21.36 -9.90
C LEU A 41 7.95 -22.39 -9.70
N ARG A 42 8.11 -23.31 -8.75
CA ARG A 42 7.07 -24.29 -8.41
C ARG A 42 5.76 -23.62 -7.97
N GLU A 43 5.85 -22.63 -7.08
CA GLU A 43 4.67 -21.86 -6.63
C GLU A 43 4.01 -21.11 -7.79
N ARG A 44 4.79 -20.60 -8.75
CA ARG A 44 4.27 -19.91 -9.94
C ARG A 44 3.62 -20.85 -10.94
N LEU A 45 4.19 -22.03 -11.17
CA LEU A 45 3.60 -23.06 -12.03
C LEU A 45 2.25 -23.52 -11.48
N GLN A 46 2.18 -23.79 -10.17
CA GLN A 46 0.93 -24.13 -9.48
C GLN A 46 -0.10 -23.00 -9.57
N HIS A 47 0.31 -21.76 -9.32
CA HIS A 47 -0.57 -20.60 -9.40
C HIS A 47 -1.19 -20.41 -10.79
N HIS A 48 -0.45 -20.74 -11.85
CA HIS A 48 -0.91 -20.62 -13.23
C HIS A 48 -1.60 -21.88 -13.77
N GLY A 49 -1.67 -22.95 -12.96
CA GLY A 49 -2.24 -24.24 -13.37
C GLY A 49 -1.50 -24.88 -14.55
N ILE A 50 -0.18 -24.72 -14.62
CA ILE A 50 0.63 -25.31 -15.69
C ILE A 50 0.93 -26.75 -15.32
N ASP A 51 0.64 -27.68 -16.23
CA ASP A 51 0.93 -29.09 -16.04
C ASP A 51 2.44 -29.35 -16.05
N THR A 52 2.90 -30.08 -15.04
CA THR A 52 4.29 -30.51 -14.86
C THR A 52 4.37 -31.99 -14.46
N GLY A 53 3.33 -32.78 -14.77
CA GLY A 53 3.29 -34.21 -14.45
C GLY A 53 4.41 -35.02 -15.10
N HIS A 54 4.95 -34.53 -16.23
CA HIS A 54 6.09 -35.12 -16.93
C HIS A 54 7.45 -34.79 -16.30
N PHE A 55 7.50 -33.97 -15.25
CA PHE A 55 8.77 -33.60 -14.62
C PHE A 55 9.34 -34.73 -13.77
N VAL A 56 10.60 -35.09 -14.01
CA VAL A 56 11.36 -36.00 -13.16
C VAL A 56 11.94 -35.27 -11.95
N ASP A 57 12.09 -35.97 -10.82
CA ASP A 57 12.76 -35.43 -9.63
C ASP A 57 14.28 -35.39 -9.83
N GLU A 58 14.76 -34.28 -10.40
CA GLU A 58 16.18 -34.00 -10.51
C GLU A 58 16.66 -33.25 -9.25
N PRO A 59 17.64 -33.78 -8.50
CA PRO A 59 18.19 -33.08 -7.35
C PRO A 59 18.92 -31.81 -7.78
N LEU A 60 18.86 -30.77 -6.95
CA LEU A 60 19.71 -29.59 -7.15
C LEU A 60 21.19 -29.99 -7.06
N PRO A 61 22.08 -29.34 -7.83
CA PRO A 61 23.51 -29.61 -7.74
C PRO A 61 23.99 -29.43 -6.30
N ARG A 62 24.83 -30.36 -5.83
CA ARG A 62 25.38 -30.31 -4.47
C ARG A 62 26.15 -29.00 -4.31
N ARG A 63 25.73 -28.17 -3.35
CA ARG A 63 26.51 -26.99 -2.99
C ARG A 63 27.81 -27.44 -2.34
N GLN A 64 28.94 -26.93 -2.84
CA GLN A 64 30.22 -27.11 -2.17
C GLN A 64 30.13 -26.47 -0.78
N HIS A 65 30.31 -27.29 0.26
CA HIS A 65 30.27 -26.81 1.64
C HIS A 65 31.55 -26.02 1.92
N ARG A 66 31.44 -24.69 2.01
CA ARG A 66 32.57 -23.82 2.33
C ARG A 66 32.73 -23.73 3.84
N SER A 67 33.85 -24.22 4.37
CA SER A 67 34.21 -24.04 5.78
C SER A 67 35.11 -22.81 5.94
N TYR A 68 34.63 -21.79 6.65
CA TYR A 68 35.48 -20.67 7.06
C TYR A 68 36.16 -21.02 8.38
N THR A 69 37.44 -21.39 8.32
CA THR A 69 38.26 -21.65 9.50
C THR A 69 38.66 -20.33 10.15
N LYS A 70 38.93 -20.35 11.47
CA LYS A 70 39.40 -19.17 12.20
C LYS A 70 40.69 -18.60 11.60
N ALA A 71 41.64 -19.48 11.24
CA ALA A 71 42.92 -19.10 10.64
C ALA A 71 42.71 -18.32 9.33
N LEU A 72 41.95 -18.88 8.40
CA LEU A 72 41.67 -18.25 7.10
C LEU A 72 41.01 -16.88 7.26
N LEU A 73 40.00 -16.76 8.14
CA LEU A 73 39.33 -15.49 8.36
C LEU A 73 40.21 -14.44 9.05
N THR A 74 41.13 -14.87 9.91
CA THR A 74 42.07 -13.96 10.58
C THR A 74 43.07 -13.40 9.58
N GLU A 75 43.63 -14.26 8.73
CA GLU A 75 44.53 -13.87 7.65
C GLU A 75 43.83 -12.93 6.65
N ALA A 76 42.65 -13.32 6.16
CA ALA A 76 41.86 -12.51 5.24
C ALA A 76 41.49 -11.14 5.85
N ALA A 77 41.14 -11.10 7.15
CA ALA A 77 40.87 -9.84 7.84
C ALA A 77 42.12 -8.96 7.95
N SER A 78 43.31 -9.53 8.16
CA SER A 78 44.55 -8.75 8.23
C SER A 78 44.96 -8.12 6.88
N GLN A 79 44.62 -8.80 5.77
CA GLN A 79 44.95 -8.38 4.40
C GLN A 79 43.85 -7.54 3.73
N SER A 80 42.77 -7.26 4.44
CA SER A 80 41.59 -6.58 3.89
C SER A 80 41.12 -5.44 4.77
N HIS A 81 40.46 -4.46 4.17
CA HIS A 81 39.79 -3.36 4.84
C HIS A 81 38.27 -3.42 4.68
N SER A 82 37.70 -4.49 4.12
CA SER A 82 36.26 -4.71 4.08
C SER A 82 35.91 -6.18 3.92
N ILE A 83 34.66 -6.57 4.24
CA ILE A 83 34.18 -7.94 4.00
C ILE A 83 34.17 -8.26 2.49
N ARG A 84 34.02 -7.25 1.61
CA ARG A 84 34.13 -7.43 0.16
C ARG A 84 35.55 -7.83 -0.24
N GLU A 85 36.55 -7.10 0.25
CA GLU A 85 37.97 -7.43 0.01
C GLU A 85 38.35 -8.78 0.59
N MET A 86 37.81 -9.15 1.77
CA MET A 86 38.00 -10.49 2.30
C MET A 86 37.49 -11.58 1.35
N LEU A 87 36.31 -11.36 0.75
CA LEU A 87 35.75 -12.29 -0.24
C LEU A 87 36.64 -12.37 -1.48
N GLU A 88 37.20 -11.25 -1.93
CA GLU A 88 38.16 -11.20 -3.04
C GLU A 88 39.47 -11.93 -2.70
N TYR A 89 40.05 -11.69 -1.52
CA TYR A 89 41.26 -12.35 -1.03
C TYR A 89 41.10 -13.87 -0.92
N MET A 90 39.95 -14.33 -0.43
CA MET A 90 39.63 -15.76 -0.34
C MET A 90 39.16 -16.37 -1.66
N GLU A 91 39.14 -15.59 -2.76
CA GLU A 91 38.63 -15.99 -4.07
C GLU A 91 37.20 -16.56 -4.02
N VAL A 92 36.36 -15.95 -3.18
CA VAL A 92 34.96 -16.33 -2.98
C VAL A 92 34.04 -15.31 -3.65
N PRO A 93 33.31 -15.70 -4.70
CA PRO A 93 32.29 -14.84 -5.28
C PRO A 93 31.21 -14.47 -4.23
N PRO A 94 30.75 -13.20 -4.20
CA PRO A 94 29.70 -12.80 -3.27
C PRO A 94 28.40 -13.55 -3.55
N TYR A 95 27.73 -14.01 -2.49
CA TYR A 95 26.41 -14.64 -2.51
C TYR A 95 25.44 -13.90 -1.59
N ASP A 96 24.14 -14.14 -1.74
CA ASP A 96 23.04 -13.38 -1.08
C ASP A 96 23.19 -13.16 0.43
N SER A 97 23.94 -14.03 1.12
CA SER A 97 24.17 -13.96 2.57
C SER A 97 25.64 -13.87 2.96
N ALA A 98 26.55 -13.68 2.00
CA ALA A 98 28.00 -13.70 2.23
C ALA A 98 28.43 -12.70 3.31
N TYR A 99 27.98 -11.45 3.19
CA TYR A 99 28.32 -10.39 4.12
C TYR A 99 27.86 -10.67 5.56
N THR A 100 26.58 -11.05 5.71
CA THR A 100 26.00 -11.35 7.02
C THR A 100 26.61 -12.61 7.64
N HIS A 101 26.88 -13.63 6.82
CA HIS A 101 27.48 -14.87 7.27
C HIS A 101 28.92 -14.66 7.76
N LEU A 102 29.75 -13.96 6.96
CA LEU A 102 31.13 -13.64 7.34
C LEU A 102 31.18 -12.77 8.57
N ARG A 103 30.32 -11.76 8.68
CA ARG A 103 30.24 -10.92 9.89
C ARG A 103 29.95 -11.74 11.15
N ARG A 104 28.96 -12.62 11.10
CA ARG A 104 28.66 -13.54 12.21
C ARG A 104 29.84 -14.46 12.55
N LYS A 105 30.61 -14.90 11.55
CA LYS A 105 31.79 -15.75 11.77
C LYS A 105 32.96 -14.98 12.39
N LEU A 106 33.19 -13.75 11.95
CA LEU A 106 34.18 -12.84 12.54
C LEU A 106 33.84 -12.56 14.01
N ASP A 107 32.56 -12.27 14.30
CA ASP A 107 32.07 -12.08 15.66
C ASP A 107 32.22 -13.36 16.49
N GLN A 108 31.85 -14.53 15.93
CA GLN A 108 31.97 -15.82 16.60
C GLN A 108 33.43 -16.17 16.97
N PHE A 109 34.39 -15.79 16.12
CA PHE A 109 35.81 -16.09 16.35
C PHE A 109 36.57 -14.97 17.08
N GLY A 110 35.93 -13.83 17.34
CA GLY A 110 36.53 -12.67 17.99
C GLY A 110 37.66 -12.05 17.16
N ILE A 111 37.54 -12.05 15.84
CA ILE A 111 38.57 -11.49 14.94
C ILE A 111 38.42 -9.97 14.90
N ASP A 112 39.49 -9.23 15.19
CA ASP A 112 39.46 -7.77 15.12
C ASP A 112 39.27 -7.31 13.67
N THR A 113 38.28 -6.43 13.48
CA THR A 113 37.95 -5.80 12.20
C THR A 113 37.73 -4.29 12.37
N SER A 114 38.31 -3.73 13.44
CA SER A 114 38.25 -2.29 13.75
C SER A 114 38.83 -1.42 12.62
N HIS A 115 39.85 -1.93 11.92
CA HIS A 115 40.51 -1.29 10.77
C HIS A 115 39.72 -1.38 9.47
N PHE A 116 38.60 -2.11 9.43
CA PHE A 116 37.79 -2.16 8.22
C PHE A 116 37.21 -0.77 7.95
N THR A 117 37.35 -0.34 6.69
CA THR A 117 36.61 0.78 6.14
C THR A 117 35.13 0.50 6.32
N ARG A 118 34.57 1.07 7.39
CA ARG A 118 33.13 1.25 7.48
C ARG A 118 32.79 2.11 6.28
N HIS A 119 32.23 1.52 5.23
CA HIS A 119 31.40 2.28 4.31
C HIS A 119 30.44 3.05 5.21
N ARG A 120 30.66 4.36 5.34
CA ARG A 120 29.76 5.26 6.08
C ARG A 120 28.50 5.36 5.22
N HIS A 121 27.71 4.28 5.18
CA HIS A 121 26.36 4.32 4.68
C HIS A 121 25.54 5.14 5.68
N GLY A 122 25.54 6.45 5.45
CA GLY A 122 24.70 7.43 6.12
C GLY A 122 25.07 7.71 7.57
N SER A 123 25.87 8.76 7.80
CA SER A 123 25.70 9.66 8.95
C SER A 123 26.84 10.69 9.03
N SER A 124 26.97 11.54 8.03
CA SER A 124 27.23 12.93 8.41
C SER A 124 25.85 13.52 8.67
N LEU A 125 25.60 13.96 9.91
CA LEU A 125 24.46 14.82 10.14
C LEU A 125 24.65 16.08 9.28
N PRO A 126 23.58 16.64 8.70
CA PRO A 126 23.68 17.94 8.05
C PRO A 126 24.28 18.95 9.05
N PRO A 127 25.17 19.87 8.62
CA PRO A 127 25.72 20.89 9.51
C PRO A 127 24.60 21.63 10.25
N ARG A 128 24.77 21.84 11.57
CA ARG A 128 23.74 22.41 12.44
C ARG A 128 23.13 23.69 11.86
N GLY A 129 23.97 24.64 11.42
CA GLY A 129 23.51 25.94 10.92
C GLY A 129 22.70 25.86 9.63
N GLU A 130 23.02 24.91 8.73
CA GLU A 130 22.24 24.68 7.52
C GLU A 130 20.90 24.02 7.85
N LEU A 131 20.92 23.02 8.74
CA LEU A 131 19.72 22.32 9.16
C LEU A 131 18.74 23.23 9.90
N GLU A 132 19.24 24.11 10.76
CA GLU A 132 18.45 25.08 11.50
C GLU A 132 17.74 26.06 10.55
N ARG A 133 18.47 26.66 9.58
CA ARG A 133 17.87 27.52 8.56
C ARG A 133 16.81 26.77 7.74
N ALA A 134 17.11 25.54 7.31
CA ALA A 134 16.19 24.74 6.51
C ALA A 134 14.92 24.36 7.29
N VAL A 135 15.03 24.04 8.58
CA VAL A 135 13.89 23.74 9.46
C VAL A 135 13.04 24.99 9.70
N ALA A 136 13.66 26.15 9.91
CA ALA A 136 12.94 27.41 10.08
C ALA A 136 12.18 27.84 8.81
N ALA A 137 12.78 27.63 7.63
CA ALA A 137 12.18 28.01 6.35
C ALA A 137 11.10 27.03 5.83
N SER A 138 10.94 25.85 6.46
CA SER A 138 10.08 24.77 5.95
C SER A 138 8.92 24.44 6.87
N GLN A 139 7.82 23.94 6.30
CA GLN A 139 6.67 23.40 7.04
C GLN A 139 6.57 21.86 6.96
N SER A 140 7.57 21.20 6.38
CA SER A 140 7.61 19.74 6.25
C SER A 140 9.04 19.22 6.08
N LEU A 141 9.27 17.94 6.39
CA LEU A 141 10.55 17.27 6.14
C LEU A 141 10.94 17.27 4.65
N ALA A 142 9.97 17.20 3.74
CA ALA A 142 10.24 17.30 2.31
C ALA A 142 10.74 18.71 1.94
N GLY A 143 10.16 19.76 2.55
CA GLY A 143 10.64 21.13 2.42
C GLY A 143 12.07 21.29 2.96
N VAL A 144 12.37 20.71 4.11
CA VAL A 144 13.73 20.73 4.69
C VAL A 144 14.73 20.06 3.73
N LEU A 145 14.38 18.89 3.19
CA LEU A 145 15.22 18.19 2.22
C LEU A 145 15.43 19.01 0.95
N ALA A 146 14.39 19.68 0.44
CA ALA A 146 14.49 20.56 -0.72
C ALA A 146 15.41 21.77 -0.43
N CYS A 147 15.28 22.41 0.75
CA CYS A 147 16.13 23.52 1.16
C CYS A 147 17.62 23.11 1.29
N LEU A 148 17.87 21.86 1.68
CA LEU A 148 19.22 21.29 1.78
C LEU A 148 19.71 20.68 0.45
N ALA A 149 18.94 20.81 -0.64
CA ALA A 149 19.22 20.18 -1.93
C ALA A 149 19.46 18.65 -1.84
N LEU A 150 18.80 17.98 -0.90
CA LEU A 150 18.89 16.53 -0.69
C LEU A 150 17.74 15.80 -1.37
N THR A 151 18.03 14.67 -2.01
CA THR A 151 17.00 13.79 -2.57
C THR A 151 16.06 13.28 -1.48
N ASP A 152 14.76 13.31 -1.75
CA ASP A 152 13.73 12.81 -0.84
C ASP A 152 13.66 11.27 -0.83
N ASN A 153 14.56 10.65 -0.06
CA ASN A 153 14.62 9.21 0.14
C ASN A 153 14.71 8.84 1.64
N GLY A 154 14.54 7.55 1.94
CA GLY A 154 14.53 7.05 3.33
C GLY A 154 15.84 7.29 4.10
N THR A 155 16.98 7.37 3.41
CA THR A 155 18.28 7.65 4.05
C THR A 155 18.41 9.12 4.40
N SER A 156 18.12 10.03 3.45
CA SER A 156 18.13 11.47 3.68
C SER A 156 17.13 11.88 4.76
N ARG A 157 15.91 11.34 4.74
CA ARG A 157 14.89 11.57 5.78
C ARG A 157 15.38 11.15 7.17
N ARG A 158 16.06 10.00 7.28
CA ARG A 158 16.63 9.52 8.56
C ARG A 158 17.76 10.43 9.03
N ALA A 159 18.63 10.87 8.13
CA ALA A 159 19.73 11.78 8.47
C ALA A 159 19.22 13.13 9.01
N VAL A 160 18.24 13.74 8.32
CA VAL A 160 17.60 15.00 8.76
C VAL A 160 16.90 14.84 10.10
N LYS A 161 16.11 13.77 10.29
CA LYS A 161 15.44 13.50 11.58
C LYS A 161 16.43 13.36 12.73
N ARG A 162 17.51 12.58 12.53
CA ARG A 162 18.57 12.43 13.52
C ARG A 162 19.25 13.76 13.83
N GLY A 163 19.46 14.61 12.83
CA GLY A 163 20.05 15.94 13.03
C GLY A 163 19.14 16.86 13.82
N ILE A 164 17.84 16.88 13.51
CA ILE A 164 16.83 17.68 14.23
C ILE A 164 16.80 17.29 15.70
N GLU A 165 16.80 15.99 15.99
CA GLU A 165 16.82 15.46 17.36
C GLU A 165 18.12 15.77 18.07
N ALA A 166 19.28 15.51 17.43
CA ALA A 166 20.59 15.75 18.01
C ALA A 166 20.86 17.22 18.33
N TYR A 167 20.30 18.16 17.54
CA TYR A 167 20.46 19.59 17.75
C TYR A 167 19.28 20.24 18.49
N GLY A 168 18.26 19.47 18.88
CA GLY A 168 17.10 19.97 19.63
C GLY A 168 16.24 20.97 18.86
N LEU A 169 16.14 20.86 17.54
CA LEU A 169 15.39 21.80 16.70
C LEU A 169 13.88 21.55 16.79
N SER A 170 13.10 22.60 17.01
CA SER A 170 11.62 22.51 17.04
C SER A 170 11.05 22.26 15.65
N THR A 171 10.12 21.32 15.54
CA THR A 171 9.35 21.02 14.31
C THR A 171 7.84 21.17 14.53
N LYS A 172 7.42 21.85 15.61
CA LYS A 172 5.99 22.01 15.96
C LYS A 172 5.18 22.73 14.88
N HIS A 173 5.81 23.60 14.10
CA HIS A 173 5.22 24.31 12.97
C HIS A 173 5.03 23.43 11.71
N PHE A 174 5.52 22.19 11.71
CA PHE A 174 5.34 21.30 10.58
C PHE A 174 3.88 20.83 10.50
N THR A 175 3.24 21.11 9.36
CA THR A 175 1.80 20.85 9.16
C THR A 175 1.51 19.40 8.75
N GLY A 176 2.51 18.70 8.19
CA GLY A 176 2.43 17.29 7.84
C GLY A 176 1.22 16.94 6.96
N GLN A 177 0.51 15.86 7.31
CA GLN A 177 -0.72 15.45 6.61
C GLN A 177 -1.91 16.39 6.88
N GLY A 178 -1.76 17.35 7.80
CA GLY A 178 -2.79 18.32 8.17
C GLY A 178 -2.77 19.63 7.38
N HIS A 179 -1.84 19.83 6.44
CA HIS A 179 -1.72 21.09 5.68
C HIS A 179 -2.98 21.48 4.88
N ARG A 180 -3.90 20.53 4.62
CA ARG A 180 -5.21 20.80 3.98
C ARG A 180 -6.39 20.55 4.92
N ARG A 181 -6.17 20.37 6.22
CA ARG A 181 -7.24 20.10 7.16
C ARG A 181 -8.20 21.29 7.19
N GLY A 182 -9.47 21.05 6.89
CA GLY A 182 -10.50 22.09 6.77
C GLY A 182 -10.64 22.71 5.38
N LEU A 183 -9.67 22.51 4.49
CA LEU A 183 -9.75 22.98 3.11
C LEU A 183 -10.36 21.88 2.21
N PRO A 184 -11.31 22.23 1.32
CA PRO A 184 -11.81 21.26 0.35
C PRO A 184 -10.67 20.83 -0.59
N PRO A 185 -10.67 19.55 -1.04
CA PRO A 185 -9.73 19.12 -2.06
C PRO A 185 -9.95 19.92 -3.35
N PRO A 186 -8.90 20.15 -4.15
CA PRO A 186 -8.96 21.05 -5.29
C PRO A 186 -9.88 20.50 -6.38
N ASN A 187 -9.95 19.16 -6.50
CA ASN A 187 -10.81 18.46 -7.44
C ASN A 187 -12.16 18.07 -6.82
N ARG A 188 -12.62 18.80 -5.80
CA ARG A 188 -13.93 18.57 -5.18
C ARG A 188 -15.02 19.00 -6.17
N ARG A 189 -15.81 18.05 -6.66
CA ARG A 189 -17.06 18.33 -7.40
C ARG A 189 -18.03 19.13 -6.53
N SER A 190 -18.66 20.18 -7.05
CA SER A 190 -19.71 20.95 -6.35
C SER A 190 -20.97 20.11 -6.13
N ALA A 191 -21.87 20.56 -5.23
CA ALA A 191 -23.19 19.95 -5.10
C ALA A 191 -23.98 19.96 -6.41
N ASP A 192 -23.98 21.08 -7.15
CA ASP A 192 -24.72 21.21 -8.42
C ASP A 192 -24.22 20.26 -9.50
N HIS A 193 -22.91 20.00 -9.56
CA HIS A 193 -22.35 19.01 -10.49
C HIS A 193 -22.83 17.58 -10.16
N ILE A 194 -23.12 17.29 -8.88
CA ILE A 194 -23.57 15.98 -8.42
C ILE A 194 -25.08 15.82 -8.56
N LEU A 195 -25.83 16.87 -8.20
CA LEU A 195 -27.29 16.87 -8.15
C LEU A 195 -27.90 17.22 -9.51
N ARG A 196 -27.58 16.40 -10.52
CA ARG A 196 -28.08 16.52 -11.88
C ARG A 196 -28.49 15.17 -12.44
N GLN A 197 -29.30 15.20 -13.48
CA GLN A 197 -29.57 14.03 -14.28
C GLN A 197 -28.30 13.60 -15.04
N ARG A 198 -28.09 12.30 -15.14
CA ARG A 198 -26.93 11.71 -15.82
C ARG A 198 -27.36 11.01 -17.10
N GLU A 199 -26.47 11.01 -18.08
CA GLU A 199 -26.70 10.33 -19.36
C GLU A 199 -27.03 8.84 -19.18
N PRO A 200 -27.95 8.29 -20.00
CA PRO A 200 -28.22 6.86 -20.06
C PRO A 200 -26.93 6.04 -20.20
N GLY A 201 -26.83 4.91 -19.49
CA GLY A 201 -25.62 4.08 -19.46
C GLY A 201 -24.54 4.54 -18.48
N SER A 202 -24.68 5.73 -17.87
CA SER A 202 -23.83 6.15 -16.76
C SER A 202 -23.89 5.19 -15.57
N ARG A 203 -22.77 5.05 -14.85
CA ARG A 203 -22.76 4.39 -13.53
C ARG A 203 -23.58 5.20 -12.53
N ARG A 204 -24.26 4.56 -11.58
CA ARG A 204 -24.95 5.26 -10.47
C ARG A 204 -23.96 6.14 -9.68
N GLU A 205 -24.40 7.33 -9.27
CA GLU A 205 -23.59 8.20 -8.40
C GLU A 205 -23.45 7.57 -7.00
N ARG A 206 -22.30 7.78 -6.37
CA ARG A 206 -22.04 7.20 -5.04
C ARG A 206 -22.91 7.88 -3.99
N THR A 207 -23.58 7.10 -3.15
CA THR A 207 -24.46 7.62 -2.09
C THR A 207 -23.74 8.58 -1.13
N THR A 208 -22.45 8.38 -0.88
CA THR A 208 -21.63 9.30 -0.07
C THR A 208 -21.53 10.70 -0.67
N LEU A 209 -21.52 10.81 -2.00
CA LEU A 209 -21.47 12.08 -2.71
C LEU A 209 -22.85 12.75 -2.77
N LEU A 210 -23.91 11.97 -2.98
CA LEU A 210 -25.28 12.46 -2.89
C LEU A 210 -25.57 13.02 -1.49
N ARG A 211 -25.28 12.27 -0.42
CA ARG A 211 -25.45 12.76 0.96
C ARG A 211 -24.72 14.07 1.20
N ARG A 212 -23.44 14.14 0.80
CA ARG A 212 -22.63 15.36 0.95
C ARG A 212 -23.22 16.54 0.16
N ALA A 213 -23.71 16.30 -1.06
CA ALA A 213 -24.30 17.35 -1.87
C ALA A 213 -25.65 17.83 -1.30
N LEU A 214 -26.47 16.93 -0.75
CA LEU A 214 -27.71 17.27 -0.04
C LEU A 214 -27.41 18.06 1.25
N ASP A 215 -26.39 17.68 2.01
CA ASP A 215 -25.94 18.44 3.19
C ASP A 215 -25.48 19.86 2.78
N GLU A 216 -24.76 20.00 1.66
CA GLU A 216 -24.31 21.29 1.10
C GLU A 216 -25.51 22.17 0.66
N LYS A 217 -26.59 21.55 0.17
CA LYS A 217 -27.88 22.20 -0.11
C LYS A 217 -28.78 22.36 1.11
N LYS A 218 -28.30 22.02 2.31
CA LYS A 218 -29.04 22.12 3.59
C LYS A 218 -30.35 21.33 3.61
N VAL A 219 -30.43 20.22 2.89
CA VAL A 219 -31.59 19.34 2.94
C VAL A 219 -31.70 18.70 4.33
N PRO A 220 -32.84 18.84 5.04
CA PRO A 220 -32.99 18.25 6.36
C PRO A 220 -32.86 16.72 6.33
N ARG A 221 -32.08 16.15 7.26
CA ARG A 221 -31.98 14.69 7.44
C ARG A 221 -33.17 14.14 8.20
N ARG A 222 -34.34 14.17 7.56
CA ARG A 222 -35.59 13.63 8.09
C ARG A 222 -36.27 12.77 7.03
N CYS A 223 -36.90 11.70 7.46
CA CYS A 223 -37.77 10.92 6.60
C CYS A 223 -38.90 11.81 6.08
N THR A 224 -39.08 11.84 4.76
CA THR A 224 -40.11 12.68 4.12
C THR A 224 -41.52 12.15 4.40
N GLU A 225 -41.67 10.85 4.66
CA GLU A 225 -42.97 10.21 4.91
C GLU A 225 -43.41 10.31 6.37
N CYS A 226 -42.52 10.01 7.32
CA CYS A 226 -42.87 9.91 8.75
C CYS A 226 -42.21 10.96 9.64
N GLY A 227 -41.36 11.83 9.10
CA GLY A 227 -40.67 12.88 9.85
C GLY A 227 -39.53 12.41 10.75
N LEU A 228 -39.27 11.09 10.84
CA LEU A 228 -38.22 10.52 11.68
C LEU A 228 -36.85 11.09 11.30
N GLY A 229 -36.12 11.59 12.30
CA GLY A 229 -34.76 12.14 12.11
C GLY A 229 -33.69 11.06 11.91
N ASP A 230 -32.43 11.47 12.02
CA ASP A 230 -31.26 10.58 11.92
C ASP A 230 -30.84 9.98 13.27
N THR A 231 -31.75 9.92 14.23
CA THR A 231 -31.56 9.29 15.55
C THR A 231 -32.72 8.36 15.88
N TRP A 232 -32.40 7.14 16.31
CA TRP A 232 -33.36 6.11 16.72
C TRP A 232 -32.81 5.37 17.96
N GLN A 233 -33.59 5.29 19.04
CA GLN A 233 -33.19 4.67 20.31
C GLN A 233 -31.83 5.18 20.83
N GLY A 234 -31.60 6.50 20.75
CA GLY A 234 -30.34 7.14 21.17
C GLY A 234 -29.12 6.83 20.28
N LYS A 235 -29.30 6.06 19.20
CA LYS A 235 -28.24 5.73 18.23
C LYS A 235 -28.50 6.42 16.91
N ARG A 236 -27.42 6.67 16.15
CA ARG A 236 -27.53 7.27 14.82
C ARG A 236 -28.26 6.33 13.87
N LEU A 237 -29.34 6.80 13.27
CA LEU A 237 -30.06 6.16 12.19
C LEU A 237 -29.56 6.71 10.85
N VAL A 238 -29.14 5.82 9.95
CA VAL A 238 -28.76 6.23 8.60
C VAL A 238 -30.02 6.27 7.74
N LEU A 239 -30.50 7.47 7.43
CA LEU A 239 -31.53 7.65 6.43
C LEU A 239 -31.01 7.28 5.02
N GLU A 240 -31.88 6.63 4.26
CA GLU A 240 -31.65 6.18 2.91
C GLU A 240 -32.04 7.29 1.93
N ILE A 241 -31.32 7.39 0.81
CA ILE A 241 -31.66 8.32 -0.27
C ILE A 241 -32.47 7.52 -1.29
N ASP A 242 -33.71 7.94 -1.48
CA ASP A 242 -34.63 7.40 -2.46
C ASP A 242 -34.81 8.38 -3.63
N HIS A 243 -35.06 7.81 -4.80
CA HIS A 243 -35.37 8.52 -6.04
C HIS A 243 -36.88 8.45 -6.24
N ILE A 244 -37.57 9.58 -6.21
CA ILE A 244 -39.05 9.63 -6.24
C ILE A 244 -39.60 8.94 -7.50
N ASN A 245 -38.96 9.15 -8.64
CA ASN A 245 -39.32 8.51 -9.92
C ASN A 245 -38.74 7.10 -10.11
N GLY A 246 -37.90 6.61 -9.18
CA GLY A 246 -37.21 5.32 -9.30
C GLY A 246 -36.00 5.29 -10.26
N ASP A 247 -35.72 6.38 -10.98
CA ASP A 247 -34.57 6.45 -11.86
C ASP A 247 -33.29 6.80 -11.08
N ARG A 248 -32.42 5.80 -10.91
CA ARG A 248 -31.10 5.91 -10.27
C ARG A 248 -30.13 6.89 -10.94
N LEU A 249 -30.42 7.38 -12.14
CA LEU A 249 -29.60 8.35 -12.87
C LEU A 249 -30.09 9.79 -12.70
N ASP A 250 -31.33 10.00 -12.26
CA ASP A 250 -31.91 11.31 -12.03
C ASP A 250 -31.61 11.82 -10.61
N ASN A 251 -30.41 12.39 -10.42
CA ASN A 251 -29.99 12.89 -9.11
C ASN A 251 -30.38 14.35 -8.86
N ARG A 252 -31.32 14.91 -9.63
CA ARG A 252 -31.79 16.28 -9.41
C ARG A 252 -32.39 16.41 -8.01
N LEU A 253 -32.21 17.58 -7.40
CA LEU A 253 -32.57 17.81 -6.00
C LEU A 253 -34.05 17.51 -5.72
N GLU A 254 -34.92 17.92 -6.62
CA GLU A 254 -36.37 17.70 -6.58
C GLU A 254 -36.79 16.22 -6.67
N ASN A 255 -35.91 15.35 -7.19
CA ASN A 255 -36.18 13.91 -7.33
C ASN A 255 -35.60 13.07 -6.18
N LEU A 256 -34.78 13.67 -5.30
CA LEU A 256 -34.15 12.98 -4.18
C LEU A 256 -34.88 13.26 -2.87
N ARG A 257 -35.09 12.22 -2.07
CA ARG A 257 -35.65 12.35 -0.72
C ARG A 257 -34.95 11.44 0.28
N TYR A 258 -34.94 11.86 1.54
CA TYR A 258 -34.54 11.00 2.64
C TYR A 258 -35.73 10.17 3.13
N LEU A 259 -35.51 8.88 3.32
CA LEU A 259 -36.46 7.94 3.92
C LEU A 259 -35.78 7.15 5.04
N CYS A 260 -36.52 6.84 6.10
CA CYS A 260 -36.05 5.84 7.06
C CYS A 260 -36.16 4.43 6.46
N PRO A 261 -35.39 3.44 6.93
CA PRO A 261 -35.40 2.09 6.36
C PRO A 261 -36.80 1.46 6.29
N SER A 262 -37.66 1.74 7.29
CA SER A 262 -39.03 1.21 7.33
C SER A 262 -39.97 1.86 6.32
N CYS A 263 -39.83 3.15 6.03
CA CYS A 263 -40.63 3.83 5.01
C CYS A 263 -40.09 3.51 3.61
N HIS A 264 -38.78 3.45 3.45
CA HIS A 264 -38.16 3.11 2.17
C HIS A 264 -38.53 1.69 1.73
N SER A 265 -38.60 0.72 2.65
CA SER A 265 -39.03 -0.66 2.34
C SER A 265 -40.46 -0.78 1.81
N GLN A 266 -41.29 0.25 2.00
CA GLN A 266 -42.68 0.31 1.54
C GLN A 266 -42.82 1.02 0.18
N THR A 267 -41.74 1.59 -0.36
CA THR A 267 -41.77 2.24 -1.67
C THR A 267 -41.88 1.21 -2.80
N ARG A 268 -42.57 1.59 -3.89
CA ARG A 268 -42.72 0.73 -5.08
C ARG A 268 -41.38 0.44 -5.77
N THR A 269 -40.38 1.29 -5.57
CA THR A 269 -39.05 1.24 -6.16
C THR A 269 -38.05 0.44 -5.29
N PHE A 270 -38.47 -0.03 -4.11
CA PHE A 270 -37.60 -0.72 -3.18
C PHE A 270 -37.11 -2.07 -3.73
N SER A 271 -35.79 -2.27 -3.72
CA SER A 271 -35.14 -3.55 -4.02
C SER A 271 -35.52 -4.20 -5.37
N CYS A 272 -35.86 -3.40 -6.38
CA CYS A 272 -36.27 -3.86 -7.71
C CYS A 272 -37.50 -4.80 -7.69
N ARG A 273 -38.36 -4.75 -6.65
CA ARG A 273 -39.54 -5.61 -6.56
C ARG A 273 -40.62 -5.15 -7.55
N SER A 274 -41.23 -6.11 -8.23
CA SER A 274 -42.50 -5.91 -8.94
C SER A 274 -43.55 -5.37 -7.97
N ALA A 275 -44.33 -4.38 -8.38
CA ALA A 275 -45.29 -3.67 -7.55
C ALA A 275 -46.18 -4.62 -6.73
N HIS A 276 -46.00 -4.64 -5.40
CA HIS A 276 -47.04 -5.17 -4.52
C HIS A 276 -48.24 -4.19 -4.52
N PRO A 277 -49.49 -4.69 -4.55
CA PRO A 277 -50.66 -3.82 -4.49
C PRO A 277 -50.63 -3.01 -3.20
N ALA A 278 -50.85 -1.70 -3.32
CA ALA A 278 -50.88 -0.79 -2.18
C ALA A 278 -52.04 -1.19 -1.26
N ILE A 279 -51.73 -1.57 -0.02
CA ILE A 279 -52.74 -1.69 1.04
C ILE A 279 -53.16 -0.25 1.41
N PRO A 280 -54.46 0.09 1.41
CA PRO A 280 -54.92 1.45 1.73
C PRO A 280 -54.39 1.90 3.10
N ALA A 281 -53.89 3.14 3.17
CA ALA A 281 -53.45 3.72 4.42
C ALA A 281 -54.64 3.81 5.40
N GLN A 282 -54.51 3.16 6.56
CA GLN A 282 -55.46 3.39 7.65
C GLN A 282 -55.29 4.84 8.13
N LEU A 283 -56.37 5.61 8.05
CA LEU A 283 -56.45 6.96 8.60
C LEU A 283 -56.05 6.91 10.07
N ARG A 284 -54.92 7.53 10.43
CA ARG A 284 -54.53 7.71 11.82
C ARG A 284 -55.51 8.67 12.47
N ALA A 285 -56.43 8.16 13.29
CA ALA A 285 -57.22 8.99 14.19
C ALA A 285 -56.24 9.77 15.10
N ARG A 286 -56.40 11.10 15.13
CA ARG A 286 -55.68 11.95 16.08
C ARG A 286 -56.16 11.58 17.48
N ALA A 287 -55.26 11.09 18.33
CA ALA A 287 -55.51 11.03 19.77
C ALA A 287 -55.66 12.46 20.29
N GLN A 288 -56.78 12.74 20.96
CA GLN A 288 -57.01 13.95 21.75
C GLN A 288 -56.18 13.91 23.04
#